data_AF-A0A355T0V7-F1
#
_entry.id   AF-A0A355T0V7-F1
#
_cell.length_a   1.000
_cell.length_b   1.000
_cell.length_c   1.000
_cell.angle_alpha   90.00
_cell.angle_beta   90.00
_cell.angle_gamma   90.00
#
_symmetry.space_group_name_H-M   'P 1'
#
loop_
_entity.id
_entity.type
_entity.pdbx_description
1 polymer ?
#
loop_
_entity_poly.entity_id
_entity_poly.type
_entity_poly.pdbx_seq_one_letter_code
_entity_poly.pdbx_strand_id
1 'polypeptide(L)'
;INGIEFTEEARIPDPRRQLQAYSQSAASLNLIRAFATGGYADLDYVHRWTLGFVGEGEGKKRYEDVAQRITEALDFMRACGIDADTVPQLQTTSFYTSHEALLLGYEQAMTRVDSTSGDWYDTSAHMLWIGDRTRQADHAHVEFCRGVKNPIGMKCGPSMEPDDLLRLIDALNPDNEAGRLTLICRFGAENVEQHLPTLIQAVEKEGRKVVWS
;
A
#
# COMPACT_ATOMS: atom_id res chain seq x y z
N ILE A 1 -5.54 -16.91 -10.29
CA ILE A 1 -5.98 -18.28 -9.89
C ILE A 1 -6.58 -19.01 -11.09
N ASN A 2 -7.61 -18.46 -11.72
CA ASN A 2 -8.29 -19.00 -12.89
C ASN A 2 -8.65 -17.85 -13.87
N GLY A 3 -9.45 -18.12 -14.91
CA GLY A 3 -9.93 -17.14 -15.90
C GLY A 3 -11.20 -16.40 -15.47
N ILE A 4 -11.48 -15.26 -16.11
CA ILE A 4 -12.68 -14.45 -15.84
C ILE A 4 -13.92 -15.02 -16.54
N GLU A 5 -13.69 -15.74 -17.64
CA GLU A 5 -14.70 -16.31 -18.49
C GLU A 5 -15.67 -17.19 -17.70
N PHE A 6 -16.94 -17.16 -18.09
CA PHE A 6 -18.00 -17.95 -17.45
C PHE A 6 -18.13 -19.32 -18.14
N THR A 7 -17.04 -20.09 -18.14
CA THR A 7 -17.03 -21.48 -18.60
C THR A 7 -16.40 -22.38 -17.53
N GLU A 8 -16.77 -23.66 -17.52
CA GLU A 8 -16.23 -24.61 -16.55
C GLU A 8 -14.71 -24.71 -16.65
N GLU A 9 -14.18 -24.79 -17.87
CA GLU A 9 -12.75 -24.92 -18.13
C GLU A 9 -11.97 -23.70 -17.63
N ALA A 10 -12.51 -22.50 -17.83
CA ALA A 10 -11.88 -21.27 -17.38
C ALA A 10 -11.82 -21.15 -15.86
N ARG A 11 -12.72 -21.83 -15.12
CA ARG A 11 -12.77 -21.79 -13.65
C ARG A 11 -11.86 -22.78 -12.96
N ILE A 12 -11.31 -23.77 -13.67
CA ILE A 12 -10.31 -24.71 -13.14
C ILE A 12 -9.05 -23.91 -12.73
N PRO A 13 -8.59 -23.98 -11.46
CA PRO A 13 -7.35 -23.34 -11.06
C PRO A 13 -6.15 -23.87 -11.85
N ASP A 14 -5.38 -22.96 -12.46
CA ASP A 14 -4.16 -23.31 -13.20
C ASP A 14 -2.92 -22.76 -12.47
N PRO A 15 -2.03 -23.62 -11.92
CA PRO A 15 -0.84 -23.17 -11.21
C PRO A 15 0.13 -22.38 -12.10
N ARG A 16 0.12 -22.58 -13.43
CA ARG A 16 0.97 -21.83 -14.37
C ARG A 16 0.64 -20.34 -14.40
N ARG A 17 -0.57 -19.95 -13.98
CA ARG A 17 -0.95 -18.54 -13.85
C ARG A 17 -0.13 -17.80 -12.80
N GLN A 18 0.50 -18.48 -11.85
CA GLN A 18 1.43 -17.86 -10.91
C GLN A 18 2.70 -17.35 -11.62
N LEU A 19 3.23 -18.10 -12.60
CA LEU A 19 4.36 -17.67 -13.41
C LEU A 19 4.01 -16.49 -14.31
N GLN A 20 2.79 -16.50 -14.87
CA GLN A 20 2.26 -15.39 -15.63
C GLN A 20 2.13 -14.12 -14.76
N ALA A 21 1.54 -14.25 -13.57
CA ALA A 21 1.40 -13.14 -12.62
C ALA A 21 2.76 -12.57 -12.23
N TYR A 22 3.74 -13.41 -11.90
CA TYR A 22 5.11 -12.98 -11.62
C TYR A 22 5.71 -12.17 -12.78
N SER A 23 5.61 -12.70 -14.01
CA SER A 23 6.20 -12.07 -15.19
C SER A 23 5.56 -10.70 -15.48
N GLN A 24 4.24 -10.60 -15.33
CA GLN A 24 3.51 -9.35 -15.48
C GLN A 24 3.88 -8.36 -14.38
N SER A 25 3.92 -8.78 -13.11
CA SER A 25 4.32 -7.93 -11.99
C SER A 25 5.73 -7.37 -12.14
N ALA A 26 6.68 -8.20 -12.58
CA ALA A 26 8.06 -7.77 -12.83
C ALA A 26 8.14 -6.72 -13.94
N ALA A 27 7.45 -6.95 -15.06
CA ALA A 27 7.40 -5.99 -16.17
C ALA A 27 6.73 -4.66 -15.75
N SER A 28 5.61 -4.73 -15.04
CA SER A 28 4.92 -3.55 -14.51
C SER A 28 5.78 -2.74 -13.54
N LEU A 29 6.43 -3.39 -12.58
CA LEU A 29 7.29 -2.70 -11.61
C LEU A 29 8.54 -2.10 -12.28
N ASN A 30 9.12 -2.78 -13.27
CA ASN A 30 10.22 -2.22 -14.04
C ASN A 30 9.81 -0.92 -14.75
N LEU A 31 8.63 -0.90 -15.37
CA LEU A 31 8.10 0.29 -16.02
C LEU A 31 7.81 1.42 -15.00
N ILE A 32 7.20 1.11 -13.87
CA ILE A 32 6.89 2.11 -12.84
C ILE A 32 8.17 2.71 -12.26
N ARG A 33 9.21 1.90 -12.01
CA ARG A 33 10.52 2.40 -11.56
C ARG A 33 11.11 3.36 -12.58
N ALA A 34 11.04 3.02 -13.87
CA ALA A 34 11.48 3.92 -14.94
C ALA A 34 10.72 5.25 -14.95
N PHE A 35 9.41 5.27 -14.64
CA PHE A 35 8.66 6.52 -14.51
C PHE A 35 9.00 7.30 -13.23
N ALA A 36 9.19 6.61 -12.10
CA ALA A 36 9.48 7.23 -10.82
C ALA A 36 10.85 7.94 -10.78
N THR A 37 11.83 7.42 -11.52
CA THR A 37 13.20 7.98 -11.57
C THR A 37 13.57 8.63 -12.89
N GLY A 38 12.84 8.36 -13.98
CA GLY A 38 13.16 8.82 -15.33
C GLY A 38 12.55 10.17 -15.72
N GLY A 39 12.25 11.02 -14.74
CA GLY A 39 11.72 12.37 -14.94
C GLY A 39 10.21 12.45 -15.19
N TYR A 40 9.49 11.33 -15.36
CA TYR A 40 8.02 11.39 -15.44
C TYR A 40 7.41 11.87 -14.13
N ALA A 41 8.07 11.60 -12.99
CA ALA A 41 7.71 12.02 -11.63
C ALA A 41 8.10 13.47 -11.28
N ASP A 42 8.69 14.23 -12.22
CA ASP A 42 9.13 15.60 -11.97
C ASP A 42 7.93 16.52 -11.67
N LEU A 43 8.07 17.34 -10.63
CA LEU A 43 7.04 18.29 -10.20
C LEU A 43 6.71 19.35 -11.26
N ASP A 44 7.61 19.64 -12.21
CA ASP A 44 7.31 20.50 -13.35
C ASP A 44 6.23 19.90 -14.28
N TYR A 45 5.97 18.59 -14.21
CA TYR A 45 4.91 17.93 -14.97
C TYR A 45 3.55 17.86 -14.24
N VAL A 46 3.37 18.48 -13.07
CA VAL A 46 2.10 18.49 -12.32
C VAL A 46 0.90 18.90 -13.18
N HIS A 47 1.06 19.88 -14.08
CA HIS A 47 0.00 20.28 -15.02
C HIS A 47 -0.37 19.19 -16.02
N ARG A 48 0.60 18.39 -16.49
CA ARG A 48 0.34 17.29 -17.43
C ARG A 48 -0.44 16.15 -16.78
N TRP A 49 -0.22 15.87 -15.50
CA TRP A 49 -1.04 14.90 -14.75
C TRP A 49 -2.47 15.41 -14.53
N THR A 50 -2.64 16.72 -14.40
CA THR A 50 -3.90 17.35 -14.01
C THR A 50 -4.91 17.43 -15.16
N LEU A 51 -4.45 17.63 -16.40
CA LEU A 51 -5.32 18.03 -17.51
C LEU A 51 -6.12 16.90 -18.19
N GLY A 52 -5.81 15.63 -17.94
CA GLY A 52 -6.46 14.50 -18.62
C GLY A 52 -7.71 13.92 -17.94
N PHE A 53 -7.89 14.17 -16.63
CA PHE A 53 -8.83 13.41 -15.80
C PHE A 53 -9.99 14.25 -15.23
N VAL A 54 -9.80 15.55 -14.99
CA VAL A 54 -10.81 16.36 -14.32
C VAL A 54 -11.85 16.83 -15.33
N GLY A 55 -13.05 16.22 -15.27
CA GLY A 55 -14.21 16.65 -16.06
C GLY A 55 -14.60 18.10 -15.79
N GLU A 56 -15.40 18.69 -16.69
CA GLU A 56 -15.89 20.07 -16.51
C GLU A 56 -16.71 20.21 -15.21
N GLY A 57 -16.54 21.33 -14.48
CA GLY A 57 -17.33 21.63 -13.27
C GLY A 57 -16.54 22.33 -12.16
N GLU A 58 -17.16 22.47 -10.97
CA GLU A 58 -16.55 23.10 -9.80
C GLU A 58 -15.33 22.33 -9.25
N GLY A 59 -15.32 21.00 -9.40
CA GLY A 59 -14.16 20.17 -9.06
C GLY A 59 -12.91 20.61 -9.81
N LYS A 60 -13.04 20.92 -11.11
CA LYS A 60 -11.93 21.41 -11.95
C LYS A 60 -11.34 22.70 -11.41
N LYS A 61 -12.18 23.69 -11.08
CA LYS A 61 -11.70 24.98 -10.53
C LYS A 61 -10.92 24.81 -9.23
N ARG A 62 -11.40 23.94 -8.34
CA ARG A 62 -10.72 23.68 -7.06
C ARG A 62 -9.37 23.00 -7.28
N TYR A 63 -9.28 22.05 -8.21
CA TYR A 63 -8.00 21.42 -8.56
C TYR A 63 -7.04 22.39 -9.27
N GLU A 64 -7.54 23.23 -10.17
CA GLU A 64 -6.76 24.27 -10.86
C GLU A 64 -6.15 25.27 -9.88
N ASP A 65 -6.88 25.73 -8.86
CA ASP A 65 -6.34 26.62 -7.82
C ASP A 65 -5.18 25.96 -7.07
N VAL A 66 -5.29 24.67 -6.71
CA VAL A 66 -4.21 23.93 -6.04
C VAL A 66 -3.00 23.77 -6.98
N ALA A 67 -3.22 23.37 -8.23
CA ALA A 67 -2.14 23.21 -9.22
C ALA A 67 -1.42 24.54 -9.49
N GLN A 68 -2.17 25.65 -9.57
CA GLN A 68 -1.63 26.98 -9.73
C GLN A 68 -0.74 27.39 -8.54
N ARG A 69 -1.19 27.16 -7.31
CA ARG A 69 -0.37 27.45 -6.10
C ARG A 69 0.90 26.59 -6.02
N ILE A 70 0.84 25.33 -6.45
CA ILE A 70 2.04 24.48 -6.56
C ILE A 70 3.02 25.10 -7.56
N THR A 71 2.51 25.59 -8.70
CA THR A 71 3.34 26.24 -9.73
C THR A 71 4.01 27.49 -9.21
N GLU A 72 3.26 28.36 -8.53
CA GLU A 72 3.80 29.58 -7.93
C GLU A 72 4.89 29.28 -6.89
N ALA A 73 4.71 28.22 -6.09
CA ALA A 73 5.73 27.77 -5.15
C ALA A 73 6.99 27.26 -5.86
N LEU A 74 6.85 26.47 -6.93
CA LEU A 74 7.99 26.01 -7.74
C LEU A 74 8.70 27.19 -8.43
N ASP A 75 7.96 28.18 -8.94
CA ASP A 75 8.53 29.39 -9.52
C ASP A 75 9.31 30.22 -8.48
N PHE A 76 8.79 30.31 -7.26
CA PHE A 76 9.50 30.96 -6.17
C PHE A 76 10.81 30.23 -5.80
N MET A 77 10.77 28.89 -5.73
CA MET A 77 11.97 28.07 -5.51
C MET A 77 13.01 28.33 -6.61
N ARG A 78 12.58 28.33 -7.89
CA ARG A 78 13.44 28.65 -9.03
C ARG A 78 14.05 30.04 -8.94
N ALA A 79 13.25 31.04 -8.57
CA ALA A 79 13.74 32.41 -8.37
C ALA A 79 14.78 32.52 -7.25
N CYS A 80 14.74 31.61 -6.27
CA CYS A 80 15.73 31.46 -5.20
C CYS A 80 16.95 30.59 -5.60
N GLY A 81 17.02 30.13 -6.86
CA GLY A 81 18.09 29.26 -7.37
C GLY A 81 17.94 27.80 -6.97
N ILE A 82 16.73 27.36 -6.61
CA ILE A 82 16.39 25.97 -6.29
C ILE A 82 15.52 25.43 -7.43
N ASP A 83 16.05 24.48 -8.17
CA ASP A 83 15.41 23.86 -9.33
C ASP A 83 15.74 22.36 -9.42
N ALA A 84 15.19 21.72 -10.44
CA ALA A 84 15.34 20.29 -10.69
C ALA A 84 16.81 19.86 -10.89
N ASP A 85 17.65 20.75 -11.43
CA ASP A 85 19.08 20.48 -11.67
C ASP A 85 19.92 20.61 -10.39
N THR A 86 19.48 21.43 -9.44
CA THR A 86 20.16 21.67 -8.15
C THR A 86 19.64 20.77 -7.02
N VAL A 87 18.39 20.29 -7.11
CA VAL A 87 17.74 19.45 -6.09
C VAL A 87 17.08 18.21 -6.73
N PRO A 88 17.78 17.06 -6.78
CA PRO A 88 17.28 15.82 -7.40
C PRO A 88 15.95 15.28 -6.83
N GLN A 89 15.60 15.67 -5.60
CA GLN A 89 14.32 15.33 -4.98
C GLN A 89 13.11 15.94 -5.70
N LEU A 90 13.31 16.97 -6.54
CA LEU A 90 12.25 17.56 -7.36
C LEU A 90 11.98 16.74 -8.65
N GLN A 91 12.95 15.92 -9.09
CA GLN A 91 12.89 15.14 -10.32
C GLN A 91 12.41 13.70 -10.13
N THR A 92 12.54 13.18 -8.91
CA THR A 92 12.32 11.76 -8.60
C THR A 92 11.42 11.59 -7.40
N THR A 93 10.69 10.48 -7.36
CA THR A 93 9.88 10.11 -6.20
C THR A 93 10.13 8.67 -5.81
N SER A 94 9.99 8.38 -4.52
CA SER A 94 9.97 7.00 -4.04
C SER A 94 8.59 6.40 -4.31
N PHE A 95 8.56 5.26 -5.01
CA PHE A 95 7.34 4.52 -5.27
C PHE A 95 7.45 3.11 -4.71
N TYR A 96 6.36 2.65 -4.08
CA TYR A 96 6.27 1.34 -3.45
C TYR A 96 5.06 0.57 -3.97
N THR A 97 5.15 -0.75 -3.94
CA THR A 97 4.08 -1.67 -4.35
C THR A 97 3.49 -2.37 -3.15
N SER A 98 2.20 -2.71 -3.24
CA SER A 98 1.52 -3.56 -2.28
C SER A 98 0.45 -4.42 -2.94
N HIS A 99 0.16 -5.57 -2.30
CA HIS A 99 -0.99 -6.42 -2.61
C HIS A 99 -1.46 -7.19 -1.37
N GLU A 100 -2.62 -7.83 -1.47
CA GLU A 100 -3.12 -8.75 -0.44
C GLU A 100 -2.31 -10.05 -0.49
N ALA A 101 -1.68 -10.43 0.62
CA ALA A 101 -0.92 -11.67 0.75
C ALA A 101 -1.86 -12.89 0.78
N LEU A 102 -2.61 -13.14 -0.30
CA LEU A 102 -3.76 -14.04 -0.30
C LEU A 102 -3.38 -15.47 -0.66
N LEU A 103 -2.61 -15.65 -1.74
CA LEU A 103 -2.23 -16.96 -2.26
C LEU A 103 -0.89 -17.37 -1.64
N LEU A 104 -0.92 -17.92 -0.42
CA LEU A 104 0.29 -18.14 0.38
C LEU A 104 1.36 -19.01 -0.30
N GLY A 105 0.99 -19.92 -1.20
CA GLY A 105 1.97 -20.68 -1.99
C GLY A 105 2.83 -19.80 -2.92
N TYR A 106 2.25 -18.70 -3.43
CA TYR A 106 2.95 -17.69 -4.22
C TYR A 106 3.84 -16.83 -3.32
N GLU A 107 3.29 -16.31 -2.22
CA GLU A 107 4.02 -15.46 -1.26
C GLU A 107 5.22 -16.21 -0.65
N GLN A 108 5.03 -17.48 -0.28
CA GLN A 108 6.11 -18.34 0.19
C GLN A 108 7.22 -18.50 -0.87
N ALA A 109 6.88 -18.69 -2.14
CA ALA A 109 7.87 -18.82 -3.22
C ALA A 109 8.65 -17.52 -3.49
N MET A 110 8.05 -16.37 -3.14
CA MET A 110 8.66 -15.05 -3.27
C MET A 110 9.40 -14.59 -2.01
N THR A 111 9.31 -15.34 -0.91
CA THR A 111 10.00 -15.05 0.34
C THR A 111 11.49 -15.40 0.27
N ARG A 112 12.35 -14.50 0.74
CA ARG A 112 13.81 -14.60 0.69
C ARG A 112 14.43 -14.18 2.02
N VAL A 113 15.63 -14.68 2.27
CA VAL A 113 16.48 -14.22 3.36
C VAL A 113 17.31 -13.04 2.87
N ASP A 114 17.27 -11.91 3.59
CA ASP A 114 18.17 -10.80 3.33
C ASP A 114 19.61 -11.19 3.66
N SER A 115 20.55 -10.91 2.75
CA SER A 115 21.94 -11.34 2.91
C SER A 115 22.72 -10.55 3.96
N THR A 116 22.18 -9.44 4.46
CA THR A 116 22.84 -8.54 5.42
C THR A 116 22.32 -8.80 6.83
N SER A 117 21.00 -8.84 7.03
CA SER A 117 20.39 -9.04 8.35
C SER A 117 20.08 -10.50 8.67
N GLY A 118 19.91 -11.37 7.66
CA GLY A 118 19.44 -12.73 7.84
C GLY A 118 17.93 -12.84 8.09
N ASP A 119 17.19 -11.73 8.00
CA ASP A 119 15.74 -11.72 8.16
C ASP A 119 15.00 -12.20 6.91
N TRP A 120 13.77 -12.64 7.11
CA TRP A 120 12.87 -13.03 6.02
C TRP A 120 12.08 -11.84 5.50
N TYR A 121 12.07 -11.65 4.19
CA TYR A 121 11.24 -10.69 3.48
C TYR A 121 10.46 -11.40 2.38
N ASP A 122 9.17 -11.11 2.27
CA ASP A 122 8.46 -11.42 1.04
C ASP A 122 8.83 -10.39 -0.02
N THR A 123 9.49 -10.84 -1.09
CA THR A 123 9.96 -9.97 -2.18
C THR A 123 8.94 -9.85 -3.32
N SER A 124 7.70 -10.31 -3.11
CA SER A 124 6.59 -10.10 -4.04
C SER A 124 6.14 -8.64 -4.10
N ALA A 125 6.24 -7.90 -2.99
CA ALA A 125 5.94 -6.47 -2.90
C ALA A 125 6.69 -5.81 -1.73
N HIS A 126 6.63 -4.47 -1.65
CA HIS A 126 7.27 -3.73 -0.55
C HIS A 126 6.44 -3.85 0.73
N MET A 127 5.12 -3.73 0.60
CA MET A 127 4.16 -3.84 1.70
C MET A 127 3.10 -4.90 1.34
N LEU A 128 2.70 -5.70 2.31
CA LEU A 128 1.65 -6.71 2.15
C LEU A 128 0.49 -6.41 3.06
N TRP A 129 -0.74 -6.80 2.69
CA TRP A 129 -1.86 -6.76 3.64
C TRP A 129 -2.61 -8.07 3.79
N ILE A 130 -3.23 -8.24 4.96
CA ILE A 130 -4.16 -9.31 5.27
C ILE A 130 -5.59 -8.80 5.07
N GLY A 131 -6.37 -9.56 4.32
CA GLY A 131 -7.77 -9.25 4.04
C GLY A 131 -8.69 -9.46 5.23
N ASP A 132 -9.86 -8.84 5.19
CA ASP A 132 -10.85 -8.89 6.27
C ASP A 132 -11.44 -10.31 6.48
N ARG A 133 -11.31 -11.18 5.46
CA ARG A 133 -11.79 -12.58 5.49
C ARG A 133 -10.71 -13.59 5.87
N THR A 134 -9.46 -13.16 5.97
CA THR A 134 -8.27 -14.00 6.17
C THR A 134 -7.46 -13.59 7.40
N ARG A 135 -8.00 -12.72 8.25
CA ARG A 135 -7.34 -12.15 9.44
C ARG A 135 -7.60 -12.90 10.75
N GLN A 136 -7.93 -14.18 10.69
CA GLN A 136 -8.11 -14.99 11.90
C GLN A 136 -6.74 -15.18 12.56
N ALA A 137 -6.64 -14.90 13.87
CA ALA A 137 -5.36 -14.82 14.56
C ALA A 137 -4.58 -16.14 14.60
N ASP A 138 -5.27 -17.28 14.49
CA ASP A 138 -4.74 -18.64 14.49
C ASP A 138 -4.61 -19.24 13.08
N HIS A 139 -4.80 -18.44 12.03
CA HIS A 139 -4.74 -18.89 10.64
C HIS A 139 -3.44 -18.52 9.92
N ALA A 140 -3.22 -19.20 8.80
CA ALA A 140 -1.98 -19.19 8.03
C ALA A 140 -1.54 -17.79 7.55
N HIS A 141 -2.48 -16.89 7.23
CA HIS A 141 -2.14 -15.54 6.76
C HIS A 141 -1.50 -14.68 7.85
N VAL A 142 -2.03 -14.73 9.08
CA VAL A 142 -1.44 -14.04 10.23
C VAL A 142 -0.09 -14.66 10.56
N GLU A 143 0.01 -15.99 10.56
CA GLU A 143 1.29 -16.68 10.80
C GLU A 143 2.35 -16.32 9.76
N PHE A 144 1.98 -16.27 8.47
CA PHE A 144 2.89 -15.88 7.40
C PHE A 144 3.38 -14.43 7.58
N CYS A 145 2.46 -13.48 7.77
CA CYS A 145 2.82 -12.07 7.93
C CYS A 145 3.56 -11.77 9.25
N ARG A 146 3.39 -12.61 10.29
CA ARG A 146 4.18 -12.55 11.52
C ARG A 146 5.66 -12.84 11.26
N GLY A 147 5.98 -13.73 10.32
CA GLY A 147 7.34 -14.19 10.03
C GLY A 147 8.17 -13.29 9.12
N VAL A 148 7.55 -12.45 8.28
CA VAL A 148 8.25 -11.58 7.32
C VAL A 148 8.47 -10.17 7.87
N LYS A 149 9.54 -9.49 7.45
CA LYS A 149 9.94 -8.16 7.92
C LYS A 149 9.37 -6.98 7.10
N ASN A 150 8.61 -7.24 6.04
CA ASN A 150 7.87 -6.21 5.31
C ASN A 150 6.94 -5.40 6.25
N PRO A 151 6.70 -4.10 6.02
CA PRO A 151 5.54 -3.43 6.58
C PRO A 151 4.25 -4.19 6.22
N ILE A 152 3.37 -4.36 7.20
CA ILE A 152 2.14 -5.15 7.05
C ILE A 152 0.93 -4.25 7.18
N GLY A 153 -0.10 -4.52 6.39
CA GLY A 153 -1.43 -3.96 6.54
C GLY A 153 -2.42 -5.01 7.02
N MET A 154 -3.46 -4.58 7.71
CA MET A 154 -4.58 -5.45 8.06
C MET A 154 -5.89 -4.71 7.86
N LYS A 155 -6.80 -5.30 7.08
CA LYS A 155 -8.14 -4.74 6.89
C LYS A 155 -8.94 -4.83 8.18
N CYS A 156 -9.54 -3.72 8.57
CA CYS A 156 -10.42 -3.60 9.73
C CYS A 156 -11.83 -3.24 9.24
N GLY A 157 -12.72 -4.24 9.22
CA GLY A 157 -14.14 -4.06 8.89
C GLY A 157 -15.02 -3.88 10.14
N PRO A 158 -16.34 -3.65 9.95
CA PRO A 158 -17.31 -3.47 11.06
C PRO A 158 -17.41 -4.61 12.06
N SER A 159 -16.96 -5.82 11.69
CA SER A 159 -16.92 -6.98 12.58
C SER A 159 -15.66 -7.06 13.45
N MET A 160 -14.79 -6.04 13.43
CA MET A 160 -13.60 -6.00 14.26
C MET A 160 -13.97 -5.51 15.66
N GLU A 161 -13.68 -6.34 16.66
CA GLU A 161 -13.81 -5.99 18.08
C GLU A 161 -12.46 -5.54 18.66
N PRO A 162 -12.45 -4.66 19.69
CA PRO A 162 -11.22 -4.14 20.28
C PRO A 162 -10.23 -5.20 20.76
N ASP A 163 -10.71 -6.22 21.49
CA ASP A 163 -9.84 -7.26 22.07
C ASP A 163 -9.20 -8.13 20.97
N ASP A 164 -9.95 -8.44 19.91
CA ASP A 164 -9.43 -9.16 18.75
C ASP A 164 -8.42 -8.33 17.97
N LEU A 165 -8.66 -7.02 17.82
CA LEU A 165 -7.71 -6.09 17.21
C LEU A 165 -6.39 -6.08 17.98
N LEU A 166 -6.44 -5.95 19.30
CA LEU A 166 -5.25 -5.93 20.15
C LEU A 166 -4.46 -7.25 20.04
N ARG A 167 -5.15 -8.40 20.06
CA ARG A 167 -4.51 -9.70 19.85
C ARG A 167 -3.81 -9.82 18.48
N LEU A 168 -4.43 -9.28 17.43
CA LEU A 168 -3.84 -9.28 16.08
C LEU A 168 -2.66 -8.32 15.97
N ILE A 169 -2.72 -7.16 16.63
CA ILE A 169 -1.58 -6.22 16.71
C ILE A 169 -0.40 -6.91 17.39
N ASP A 170 -0.62 -7.61 18.50
CA ASP A 170 0.43 -8.29 19.25
C ASP A 170 1.08 -9.42 18.43
N ALA A 171 0.30 -10.10 17.60
CA ALA A 171 0.82 -11.12 16.70
C ALA A 171 1.65 -10.53 15.54
N LEU A 172 1.24 -9.39 14.98
CA LEU A 172 1.85 -8.83 13.74
C LEU A 172 2.93 -7.77 14.01
N ASN A 173 2.90 -7.15 15.19
CA ASN A 173 3.84 -6.13 15.65
C ASN A 173 4.25 -6.38 17.12
N PRO A 174 4.87 -7.53 17.43
CA PRO A 174 5.18 -7.92 18.82
C PRO A 174 6.14 -6.95 19.52
N ASP A 175 7.05 -6.33 18.78
CA ASP A 175 8.03 -5.37 19.29
C ASP A 175 7.49 -3.93 19.38
N ASN A 176 6.21 -3.72 19.03
CA ASN A 176 5.55 -2.41 19.01
C ASN A 176 6.31 -1.35 18.19
N GLU A 177 6.86 -1.76 17.05
CA GLU A 177 7.63 -0.91 16.15
C GLU A 177 6.71 0.05 15.39
N ALA A 178 7.03 1.35 15.40
CA ALA A 178 6.24 2.35 14.70
C ALA A 178 6.35 2.17 13.19
N GLY A 179 5.22 2.14 12.48
CA GLY A 179 5.19 1.94 11.03
C GLY A 179 5.20 0.49 10.56
N ARG A 180 5.38 -0.48 11.47
CA ARG A 180 5.33 -1.92 11.15
C ARG A 180 3.95 -2.38 10.70
N LEU A 181 2.89 -1.91 11.38
CA LEU A 181 1.52 -2.34 11.13
C LEU A 181 0.61 -1.15 10.77
N THR A 182 -0.09 -1.27 9.64
CA THR A 182 -1.12 -0.34 9.17
C THR A 182 -2.51 -0.96 9.33
N LEU A 183 -3.38 -0.32 10.09
CA LEU A 183 -4.78 -0.69 10.23
C LEU A 183 -5.60 0.00 9.14
N ILE A 184 -6.11 -0.78 8.17
CA ILE A 184 -6.81 -0.26 7.00
C ILE A 184 -8.32 -0.33 7.24
N CYS A 185 -8.91 0.80 7.61
CA CYS A 185 -10.30 0.93 8.03
C CYS A 185 -11.25 0.91 6.83
N ARG A 186 -12.31 0.09 6.91
CA ARG A 186 -13.31 -0.03 5.84
C ARG A 186 -14.72 -0.24 6.37
N PHE A 187 -15.15 0.67 7.25
CA PHE A 187 -16.44 0.60 7.92
C PHE A 187 -17.64 1.00 7.03
N GLY A 188 -17.38 1.81 6.00
CA GLY A 188 -18.44 2.47 5.23
C GLY A 188 -18.88 3.78 5.91
N ALA A 189 -19.42 4.71 5.12
CA ALA A 189 -19.70 6.07 5.56
C ALA A 189 -20.66 6.13 6.77
N GLU A 190 -21.65 5.24 6.81
CA GLU A 190 -22.68 5.20 7.87
C GLU A 190 -22.17 4.61 9.20
N ASN A 191 -21.10 3.81 9.17
CA ASN A 191 -20.65 3.04 10.34
C ASN A 191 -19.33 3.55 10.93
N VAL A 192 -18.55 4.34 10.19
CA VAL A 192 -17.19 4.72 10.62
C VAL A 192 -17.18 5.47 11.95
N GLU A 193 -18.11 6.41 12.16
CA GLU A 193 -18.20 7.20 13.39
C GLU A 193 -18.58 6.35 14.60
N GLN A 194 -19.32 5.27 14.40
CA GLN A 194 -19.74 4.36 15.47
C GLN A 194 -18.62 3.40 15.88
N HIS A 195 -17.89 2.84 14.91
CA HIS A 195 -16.95 1.74 15.17
C HIS A 195 -15.52 2.21 15.41
N LEU A 196 -14.99 3.09 14.55
CA LEU A 196 -13.57 3.44 14.56
C LEU A 196 -13.09 4.05 15.89
N PRO A 197 -13.83 4.96 16.56
CA PRO A 197 -13.36 5.56 17.81
C PRO A 197 -13.07 4.53 18.91
N THR A 198 -13.88 3.47 19.00
CA THR A 198 -13.70 2.42 20.02
C THR A 198 -12.40 1.65 19.82
N LEU A 199 -12.03 1.39 18.56
CA LEU A 199 -10.78 0.71 18.21
C LEU A 199 -9.57 1.61 18.47
N ILE A 200 -9.64 2.89 18.09
CA ILE A 200 -8.57 3.86 18.35
C ILE A 200 -8.30 3.96 19.85
N GLN A 201 -9.34 4.13 20.66
CA GLN A 201 -9.22 4.25 22.11
C GLN A 201 -8.57 3.01 22.73
N ALA A 202 -8.92 1.80 22.27
CA ALA A 202 -8.31 0.58 22.76
C ALA A 202 -6.80 0.51 22.42
N VAL A 203 -6.44 0.83 21.18
CA VAL A 203 -5.04 0.86 20.71
C VAL A 203 -4.21 1.90 21.48
N GLU A 204 -4.75 3.10 21.67
CA GLU A 204 -4.08 4.19 22.41
C GLU A 204 -3.91 3.84 23.88
N LYS A 205 -4.95 3.29 24.52
CA LYS A 205 -4.92 2.88 25.93
C LYS A 205 -3.84 1.83 26.20
N GLU A 206 -3.67 0.88 25.29
CA GLU A 206 -2.65 -0.17 25.38
C GLU A 206 -1.28 0.27 24.82
N GLY A 207 -1.13 1.54 24.40
CA GLY A 207 0.12 2.12 23.94
C GLY A 207 0.67 1.49 22.65
N ARG A 208 -0.19 0.92 21.80
CA ARG A 208 0.20 0.24 20.57
C ARG A 208 0.44 1.24 19.44
N LYS A 209 1.56 1.07 18.72
CA LYS A 209 1.99 1.94 17.62
C LYS A 209 1.59 1.32 16.29
N VAL A 210 0.67 1.99 15.62
CA VAL A 210 0.13 1.59 14.31
C VAL A 210 -0.06 2.81 13.43
N VAL A 211 -0.17 2.58 12.13
CA VAL A 211 -0.61 3.60 11.16
C VAL A 211 -2.10 3.38 10.89
N TRP A 212 -2.92 4.42 10.99
CA TRP A 212 -4.33 4.37 10.63
C TRP A 212 -4.50 4.81 9.17
N SER A 213 -5.23 4.01 8.38
CA SER A 213 -5.57 4.28 6.98
C SER A 213 -7.05 4.07 6.70
#